data_AF-A0A2K3NCH5-F1
#
_entry.id   AF-A0A2K3NCH5-F1
#
_cell.length_a   1.000
_cell.length_b   1.000
_cell.length_c   1.000
_cell.angle_alpha   90.00
_cell.angle_beta   90.00
_cell.angle_gamma   90.00
#
_symmetry.space_group_name_H-M   'P 1'
#
loop_
_entity.id
_entity.type
_entity.pdbx_description
1 polymer ?
#
loop_
_entity_poly.entity_id
_entity_poly.type
_entity_poly.pdbx_seq_one_letter_code
_entity_poly.pdbx_strand_id
1 'polypeptide(L)'
;MEISLSLQIGVDRKDLNKVFYQLTLEILAKQKFEAYDSKGSVVAGDKDKEVLVRDIWVFEKSTFHPGAHWRLCGRISPKAS
;
A
#
# COMPACT_ATOMS: atom_id res chain seq x y z
N MET A 1 -6.80 -7.42 13.16
CA MET A 1 -6.46 -6.62 11.96
C MET A 1 -7.58 -5.63 11.80
N GLU A 2 -7.23 -4.37 11.61
CA GLU A 2 -8.17 -3.28 11.36
C GLU A 2 -7.80 -2.62 10.03
N ILE A 3 -8.82 -2.25 9.25
CA ILE A 3 -8.64 -1.59 7.94
C ILE A 3 -9.53 -0.35 7.90
N SER A 4 -8.92 0.79 7.65
CA SER A 4 -9.61 2.05 7.34
C SER A 4 -9.39 2.38 5.87
N LEU A 5 -10.42 2.92 5.21
CA LEU A 5 -10.45 3.10 3.76
C LEU A 5 -10.85 4.53 3.40
N SER A 6 -10.14 5.13 2.44
CA SER A 6 -10.56 6.36 1.77
C SER A 6 -10.46 6.21 0.25
N LEU A 7 -11.42 6.81 -0.46
CA LEU A 7 -11.49 6.81 -1.92
C LEU A 7 -11.40 8.23 -2.43
N GLN A 8 -10.53 8.45 -3.43
CA GLN A 8 -10.39 9.71 -4.13
C GLN A 8 -10.49 9.49 -5.64
N ILE A 9 -11.07 10.45 -6.34
CA ILE A 9 -11.15 10.46 -7.82
C ILE A 9 -10.25 11.58 -8.32
N GLY A 10 -9.20 11.21 -9.06
CA GLY A 10 -8.32 12.14 -9.74
C GLY A 10 -8.76 12.32 -11.19
N VAL A 11 -8.94 13.56 -11.63
CA VAL A 11 -9.24 13.91 -13.03
C VAL A 11 -8.11 14.76 -13.58
N ASP A 12 -7.58 14.39 -14.74
CA ASP A 12 -6.61 15.24 -15.44
C ASP A 12 -7.30 16.52 -15.92
N ARG A 13 -6.80 17.68 -15.47
CA ARG A 13 -7.36 18.99 -15.82
C ARG A 13 -7.21 19.33 -17.31
N LYS A 14 -6.28 18.67 -18.02
CA LYS A 14 -6.03 18.87 -19.45
C LYS A 14 -6.78 17.86 -20.32
N ASP A 15 -7.26 16.76 -19.75
CA ASP A 15 -7.98 15.70 -20.45
C ASP A 15 -8.99 15.03 -19.52
N LEU A 16 -10.26 15.48 -19.61
CA LEU A 16 -11.33 15.01 -18.73
C LEU A 16 -11.69 13.53 -18.95
N ASN A 17 -11.21 12.89 -20.03
CA ASN A 17 -11.38 11.45 -20.23
C ASN A 17 -10.38 10.64 -19.39
N LYS A 18 -9.33 11.27 -18.86
CA LYS A 18 -8.33 10.61 -18.01
C LYS A 18 -8.71 10.74 -16.54
N VAL A 19 -9.53 9.78 -16.09
CA VAL A 19 -9.92 9.66 -14.68
C VAL A 19 -9.22 8.47 -14.03
N PHE A 20 -8.70 8.70 -12.83
CA PHE A 20 -8.11 7.70 -11.96
C PHE A 20 -8.92 7.57 -10.67
N TYR A 21 -9.09 6.35 -10.18
CA TYR A 21 -9.57 6.10 -8.83
C TYR A 21 -8.37 5.74 -7.96
N GLN A 22 -8.27 6.39 -6.81
CA GLN A 22 -7.26 6.12 -5.80
C GLN A 22 -7.93 5.62 -4.53
N LEU A 23 -7.54 4.44 -4.07
CA LEU A 23 -8.00 3.81 -2.85
C LEU A 23 -6.84 3.80 -1.86
N THR A 24 -6.96 4.56 -0.78
CA THR A 24 -5.98 4.53 0.31
C THR A 24 -6.50 3.63 1.42
N LEU A 25 -5.70 2.63 1.77
CA LEU A 25 -5.97 1.69 2.84
C LEU A 25 -4.97 1.91 3.97
N GLU A 26 -5.47 2.20 5.15
CA GLU A 26 -4.70 2.14 6.38
C GLU A 26 -4.97 0.81 7.06
N ILE A 27 -3.92 0.02 7.26
CA ILE A 27 -3.96 -1.34 7.78
C ILE A 27 -3.19 -1.39 9.08
N LEU A 28 -3.87 -1.73 10.17
CA LEU A 28 -3.26 -2.00 11.46
C LEU A 28 -3.31 -3.51 11.74
N ALA A 29 -2.15 -4.16 11.71
CA ALA A 29 -2.05 -5.61 11.83
C ALA A 29 -0.80 -6.03 12.59
N LYS A 30 -0.89 -7.17 13.30
CA LYS A 30 0.28 -7.85 13.82
C LYS A 30 0.90 -8.67 12.69
N GLN A 31 2.20 -8.49 12.47
CA GLN A 31 2.95 -9.18 11.43
C GLN A 31 4.21 -9.81 12.03
N LYS A 32 4.72 -10.87 11.39
CA LYS A 32 6.03 -11.46 11.66
C LYS A 32 6.87 -11.34 10.40
N PHE A 33 8.14 -10.99 10.53
CA PHE A 33 9.05 -10.94 9.38
C PHE A 33 10.46 -11.33 9.81
N GLU A 34 11.17 -11.99 8.91
CA GLU A 34 12.61 -12.25 9.02
C GLU A 34 13.19 -12.10 7.61
N ALA A 35 14.14 -11.19 7.47
CA ALA A 35 14.84 -10.91 6.22
C ALA A 35 16.18 -11.63 6.24
N TYR A 36 16.54 -12.24 5.12
CA TYR A 36 17.76 -13.03 4.95
C TYR A 36 18.61 -12.45 3.82
N ASP A 37 19.94 -12.57 3.93
CA ASP A 37 20.86 -12.24 2.85
C ASP A 37 20.93 -13.36 1.78
N SER A 38 21.76 -13.17 0.75
CA SER A 38 21.95 -14.16 -0.32
C SER A 38 22.61 -15.47 0.14
N LYS A 39 23.15 -15.51 1.36
CA LYS A 39 23.73 -16.71 2.00
C LYS A 39 22.76 -17.37 2.98
N GLY A 40 21.55 -16.84 3.14
CA GLY A 40 20.53 -17.32 4.06
C GLY A 40 20.74 -16.90 5.51
N SER A 41 21.64 -15.95 5.79
CA SER A 41 21.85 -15.42 7.13
C SER A 41 20.82 -14.33 7.46
N VAL A 42 20.29 -14.32 8.68
CA VAL A 42 19.31 -13.32 9.13
C VAL A 42 19.96 -11.94 9.21
N VAL A 43 19.35 -10.94 8.56
CA VAL A 43 19.81 -9.54 8.55
C VAL A 43 18.87 -8.57 9.26
N ALA A 44 17.59 -8.91 9.40
CA ALA A 44 16.61 -8.12 10.14
C ALA A 44 15.37 -8.94 10.50
N GLY A 45 14.68 -8.55 11.57
CA GLY A 45 13.44 -9.20 12.01
C GLY A 45 13.66 -10.43 12.88
N ASP A 46 12.55 -11.08 13.22
CA ASP A 46 12.46 -12.28 14.03
C ASP A 46 11.16 -12.99 13.64
N LYS A 47 11.27 -14.20 13.08
CA LYS A 47 10.15 -14.99 12.58
C LYS A 47 9.16 -15.44 13.66
N ASP A 48 9.56 -15.45 14.93
CA ASP A 48 8.75 -15.94 16.05
C ASP A 48 8.03 -14.78 16.76
N LYS A 49 8.56 -13.56 16.67
CA LYS A 49 8.02 -12.34 17.28
C LYS A 49 6.98 -11.63 16.41
N GLU A 50 5.85 -11.25 17.02
CA GLU A 50 4.87 -10.35 16.40
C GLU A 50 5.21 -8.88 16.64
N VAL A 51 5.03 -8.06 15.61
CA VAL A 51 5.13 -6.60 15.66
C VAL A 51 3.83 -5.99 15.17
N LEU A 52 3.30 -5.00 15.90
CA LEU A 52 2.15 -4.22 15.44
C LEU A 52 2.63 -3.23 14.36
N VAL A 53 2.12 -3.37 13.15
CA VAL A 53 2.49 -2.55 11.98
C VAL A 53 1.29 -1.75 11.53
N ARG A 54 1.51 -0.46 11.30
CA ARG A 54 0.58 0.46 10.65
C ARG A 54 1.08 0.77 9.25
N ASP A 55 0.48 0.15 8.24
CA ASP A 55 0.80 0.40 6.84
C ASP A 55 -0.29 1.24 6.18
N ILE A 56 0.11 2.21 5.37
CA ILE A 56 -0.81 3.04 4.58
C ILE A 56 -0.48 2.83 3.11
N TRP A 57 -1.27 2.02 2.42
CA TRP A 57 -1.09 1.67 1.02
C TRP A 57 -2.05 2.47 0.14
N VAL A 58 -1.53 2.98 -0.97
CA VAL A 58 -2.34 3.64 -2.01
C VAL A 58 -2.41 2.71 -3.21
N PHE A 59 -3.64 2.41 -3.63
CA PHE A 59 -3.93 1.68 -4.84
C PHE A 59 -4.54 2.64 -5.87
N GLU A 60 -4.24 2.41 -7.14
CA GLU A 60 -4.78 3.20 -8.24
C GLU A 60 -5.34 2.30 -9.34
N LYS A 61 -6.43 2.76 -9.95
CA LYS A 61 -6.99 2.19 -11.17
C LYS A 61 -7.34 3.31 -12.16
N SER A 62 -6.83 3.21 -13.40
CA SER A 62 -7.27 4.09 -14.49
C SER A 62 -8.61 3.61 -15.05
N THR A 63 -9.45 4.55 -15.47
CA THR A 63 -10.76 4.26 -16.10
C THR A 63 -10.70 4.21 -17.62
N PHE A 64 -9.66 4.80 -18.20
CA PHE A 64 -9.49 5.01 -19.63
C PHE A 64 -8.60 3.95 -20.31
N HIS A 65 -8.21 2.91 -19.58
CA HIS A 65 -7.51 1.75 -20.15
C HIS A 65 -8.42 0.53 -20.04
N PRO A 66 -8.88 -0.04 -21.16
CA PRO A 66 -9.63 -1.29 -21.15
C PRO A 66 -8.85 -2.38 -20.42
N GLY A 67 -9.51 -3.08 -19.48
CA GLY A 67 -8.86 -4.14 -18.69
C GLY A 67 -7.97 -3.65 -17.54
N ALA A 68 -7.97 -2.36 -17.23
CA ALA A 68 -7.24 -1.85 -16.06
C ALA A 68 -7.72 -2.49 -14.76
N HIS A 69 -6.77 -2.84 -13.89
CA HIS A 69 -6.99 -3.39 -12.56
C HIS A 69 -6.42 -2.44 -11.50
N TRP A 70 -6.82 -2.65 -10.24
CA TRP A 70 -6.22 -1.96 -9.10
C TRP A 70 -4.75 -2.37 -8.97
N ARG A 71 -3.86 -1.39 -8.87
CA ARG A 71 -2.42 -1.60 -8.70
C ARG A 71 -1.95 -0.85 -7.47
N LEU A 72 -1.08 -1.47 -6.71
CA LEU A 72 -0.38 -0.79 -5.62
C LEU A 72 0.55 0.28 -6.21
N CYS A 73 0.27 1.55 -5.92
CA CYS A 73 0.97 2.68 -6.54
C CYS A 73 1.85 3.46 -5.55
N GLY A 74 1.64 3.28 -4.24
CA GLY A 74 2.47 3.95 -3.25
C GLY A 74 2.24 3.45 -1.83
N ARG A 75 3.16 3.84 -0.96
CA ARG A 75 3.04 3.67 0.48
C ARG A 75 3.29 5.02 1.14
N ILE A 76 2.36 5.46 1.98
CA ILE A 76 2.51 6.71 2.74
C ILE A 76 3.23 6.36 4.04
N SER A 77 4.36 7.03 4.29
CA SER A 77 5.02 6.94 5.58
C SER A 77 4.12 7.56 6.65
N PRO A 78 3.75 6.81 7.70
CA PRO A 78 3.11 7.42 8.87
C PRO A 78 4.01 8.55 9.37
N LYS A 79 3.44 9.72 9.68
CA LYS A 79 4.21 10.73 10.42
C LYS A 79 4.68 10.09 11.73
N ALA A 80 5.96 10.25 12.06
CA ALA A 80 6.44 9.97 13.41
C ALA A 80 5.60 10.84 14.36
N SER A 81 4.90 10.17 15.28
CA SER A 81 4.25 10.79 16.42
C SER A 81 5.28 11.44 17.32
#